data_AF-A0A2G9M9D8-F1
#
_entry.id   AF-A0A2G9M9D8-F1
#
_cell.length_a   1.000
_cell.length_b   1.000
_cell.length_c   1.000
_cell.angle_alpha   90.00
_cell.angle_beta   90.00
_cell.angle_gamma   90.00
#
_symmetry.space_group_name_H-M   'P 1'
#
loop_
_entity.id
_entity.type
_entity.pdbx_description
1 polymer ?
#
loop_
_entity_poly.entity_id
_entity_poly.type
_entity_poly.pdbx_seq_one_letter_code
_entity_poly.pdbx_strand_id
1 'polypeptide(L)'
;MAILDLFKKKDPFADLKNQPEPKMQHTIMKPRAPSPGEIPITQVSQLQSQGLTNNQIVQTLQRQGYQPTQIYDALAQSEAKQNIEPYSPEPQQKQPPENYENYLQPPEQPPSILPPKRTQMQHPDSEALVEQIVEEKWSLIQKELSKITEWKNEINSKTDKLEQNITDIRSDLEGLHKAILSRVNDYDKTLMDVGTEIKAMEKVFQDVLPELTSNVQELSRVTKGIKSKQ
;
A
#
# COMPACT_ATOMS: atom_id res chain seq x y z
N MET A 1 -7.72 -57.98 -42.91
CA MET A 1 -7.08 -57.94 -41.57
C MET A 1 -6.00 -56.87 -41.64
N ALA A 2 -6.28 -55.57 -41.57
CA ALA A 2 -7.05 -54.81 -40.57
C ALA A 2 -6.53 -55.10 -39.16
N ILE A 3 -5.67 -54.20 -38.64
CA ILE A 3 -5.60 -53.62 -37.29
C ILE A 3 -4.28 -52.82 -37.25
N LEU A 4 -4.34 -51.54 -37.65
CA LEU A 4 -3.42 -50.47 -37.23
C LEU A 4 -3.93 -49.12 -37.79
N ASP A 5 -5.23 -48.89 -37.60
CA ASP A 5 -5.90 -47.61 -37.79
C ASP A 5 -6.57 -47.28 -36.46
N LEU A 6 -5.89 -46.50 -35.62
CA LEU A 6 -6.48 -45.61 -34.62
C LEU A 6 -5.33 -44.92 -33.88
N PHE A 7 -5.39 -43.59 -33.76
CA PHE A 7 -4.38 -42.67 -33.21
C PHE A 7 -3.42 -42.00 -34.21
N LYS A 8 -3.97 -41.45 -35.29
CA LYS A 8 -3.52 -40.12 -35.77
C LYS A 8 -4.57 -39.08 -35.34
N LYS A 9 -4.39 -38.54 -34.13
CA LYS A 9 -5.22 -37.45 -33.63
C LYS A 9 -4.74 -36.16 -34.30
N LYS A 10 -5.54 -35.76 -35.29
CA LYS A 10 -5.48 -34.51 -36.05
C LYS A 10 -5.50 -33.32 -35.09
N ASP A 11 -4.50 -32.45 -35.19
CA ASP A 11 -4.42 -31.19 -34.46
C ASP A 11 -5.66 -30.32 -34.79
N PRO A 12 -6.48 -29.92 -33.79
CA PRO A 12 -7.65 -29.08 -34.05
C PRO A 12 -7.31 -27.58 -34.15
N PHE A 13 -6.03 -27.20 -34.27
CA PHE A 13 -5.58 -25.80 -34.19
C PHE A 13 -4.93 -25.24 -35.46
N ALA A 14 -5.15 -25.88 -36.62
CA ALA A 14 -4.61 -25.39 -37.89
C ALA A 14 -5.53 -24.40 -38.64
N ASP A 15 -6.72 -24.08 -38.11
CA ASP A 15 -7.76 -23.34 -38.84
C ASP A 15 -8.22 -22.05 -38.14
N LEU A 16 -7.30 -21.35 -37.46
CA LEU A 16 -7.56 -20.02 -36.87
C LEU A 16 -6.75 -18.88 -37.50
N LYS A 17 -6.20 -19.07 -38.70
CA LYS A 17 -5.40 -18.02 -39.36
C LYS A 17 -6.20 -17.01 -40.20
N ASN A 18 -7.53 -17.09 -40.24
CA ASN A 18 -8.37 -16.14 -40.98
C ASN A 18 -9.70 -15.84 -40.26
N GLN A 19 -9.62 -15.34 -39.03
CA GLN A 19 -10.75 -14.70 -38.36
C GLN A 19 -10.36 -13.24 -38.07
N PRO A 20 -11.15 -12.23 -38.49
CA PRO A 20 -10.85 -10.85 -38.14
C PRO A 20 -10.98 -10.69 -36.63
N GLU A 21 -9.86 -10.45 -35.96
CA GLU A 21 -9.83 -10.20 -34.52
C GLU A 21 -10.77 -9.04 -34.15
N PRO A 22 -11.57 -9.18 -33.07
CA PRO A 22 -12.17 -8.02 -32.45
C PRO A 22 -11.02 -7.17 -31.92
N LYS A 23 -10.85 -5.97 -32.49
CA LYS A 23 -9.89 -4.97 -32.03
C LYS A 23 -10.22 -4.58 -30.58
N MET A 24 -9.75 -5.39 -29.62
CA MET A 24 -9.56 -4.94 -28.25
C MET A 24 -8.37 -4.00 -28.28
N GLN A 25 -8.69 -2.76 -28.62
CA GLN A 25 -7.81 -1.62 -28.39
C GLN A 25 -7.57 -1.56 -26.89
N HIS A 26 -6.52 -2.22 -26.40
CA HIS A 26 -5.81 -1.74 -25.23
C HIS A 26 -5.12 -0.43 -25.63
N THR A 27 -5.95 0.60 -25.75
CA THR A 27 -5.51 1.98 -25.66
C THR A 27 -4.94 2.12 -24.26
N ILE A 28 -3.61 2.15 -24.19
CA ILE A 28 -2.90 2.83 -23.12
C ILE A 28 -3.42 4.27 -23.17
N MET A 29 -4.49 4.55 -22.43
CA MET A 29 -5.06 5.88 -22.32
C MET A 29 -4.03 6.74 -21.60
N LYS A 30 -3.28 7.54 -22.37
CA LYS A 30 -2.78 8.80 -21.85
C LYS A 30 -3.97 9.54 -21.21
N PRO A 31 -3.82 10.14 -20.02
CA PRO A 31 -4.90 10.89 -19.41
C PRO A 31 -5.33 12.00 -20.39
N ARG A 32 -6.54 11.84 -20.94
CA ARG A 32 -7.22 12.85 -21.73
C ARG A 32 -7.50 14.02 -20.79
N ALA A 33 -7.07 15.22 -21.17
CA ALA A 33 -7.44 16.44 -20.46
C ALA A 33 -8.99 16.50 -20.35
N PRO A 34 -9.54 16.79 -19.16
CA PRO A 34 -10.97 16.76 -18.96
C PRO A 34 -11.68 17.81 -19.82
N SER A 35 -12.77 17.38 -20.44
CA SER A 35 -13.69 18.26 -21.15
C SER A 35 -14.37 19.20 -20.14
N PRO A 36 -14.53 20.50 -20.44
CA PRO A 36 -15.20 21.45 -19.55
C PRO A 36 -16.68 21.08 -19.41
N GLY A 37 -17.01 20.33 -18.36
CA GLY A 37 -18.37 19.88 -18.05
C GLY A 37 -18.47 18.50 -17.42
N GLU A 38 -17.40 17.69 -17.46
CA GLU A 38 -17.43 16.34 -16.88
C GLU A 38 -16.97 16.40 -15.41
N ILE A 39 -17.90 16.19 -14.49
CA ILE A 39 -17.63 16.09 -13.05
C ILE A 39 -16.78 14.82 -12.83
N PRO A 40 -15.59 14.89 -12.21
CA PRO A 40 -14.63 13.77 -12.13
C PRO A 40 -15.00 12.70 -11.07
N ILE A 41 -16.26 12.25 -11.04
CA ILE A 41 -16.78 11.30 -10.05
C ILE A 41 -16.00 9.99 -10.09
N THR A 42 -15.72 9.47 -11.29
CA THR A 42 -14.96 8.23 -11.48
C THR A 42 -13.53 8.35 -10.96
N GLN A 43 -12.90 9.51 -11.18
CA GLN A 43 -11.52 9.77 -10.76
C GLN A 43 -11.44 9.88 -9.22
N VAL A 44 -12.41 10.56 -8.60
CA VAL A 44 -12.52 10.65 -7.14
C VAL A 44 -12.69 9.25 -6.53
N SER A 45 -13.65 8.46 -7.04
CA SER A 45 -13.90 7.10 -6.53
C SER A 45 -12.67 6.18 -6.66
N GLN A 46 -11.91 6.31 -7.74
CA GLN A 46 -10.66 5.58 -7.93
C GLN A 46 -9.56 6.01 -6.93
N LEU A 47 -9.43 7.30 -6.64
CA LEU A 47 -8.44 7.78 -5.68
C LEU A 47 -8.84 7.43 -4.24
N GLN A 48 -10.14 7.42 -3.93
CA GLN A 48 -10.66 6.95 -2.65
C GLN A 48 -10.38 5.45 -2.44
N SER A 49 -10.53 4.62 -3.47
CA SER A 49 -10.21 3.18 -3.36
C SER A 49 -8.72 2.89 -3.21
N GLN A 50 -7.86 3.83 -3.60
CA GLN A 50 -6.41 3.80 -3.33
C GLN A 50 -6.05 4.27 -1.90
N GLY A 51 -7.05 4.65 -1.09
CA GLY A 51 -6.85 5.09 0.29
C GLY A 51 -6.38 6.54 0.44
N LEU A 52 -6.48 7.37 -0.61
CA LEU A 52 -6.16 8.80 -0.51
C LEU A 52 -7.23 9.55 0.28
N THR A 53 -6.81 10.54 1.06
CA THR A 53 -7.72 11.43 1.80
C THR A 53 -8.37 12.47 0.88
N ASN A 54 -9.56 12.97 1.23
CA ASN A 54 -10.28 13.99 0.45
C ASN A 54 -9.42 15.23 0.13
N ASN A 55 -8.58 15.68 1.07
CA ASN A 55 -7.65 16.80 0.83
C ASN A 55 -6.57 16.47 -0.23
N GLN A 56 -6.03 15.25 -0.22
CA GLN A 56 -5.04 14.81 -1.21
C GLN A 56 -5.68 14.61 -2.60
N ILE A 57 -6.95 14.19 -2.63
CA ILE A 57 -7.74 14.06 -3.85
C ILE A 57 -7.98 15.44 -4.46
N VAL A 58 -8.37 16.44 -3.65
CA VAL A 58 -8.55 17.83 -4.11
C VAL A 58 -7.26 18.36 -4.73
N GLN A 59 -6.11 18.19 -4.07
CA GLN A 59 -4.82 18.64 -4.61
C GLN A 59 -4.44 17.92 -5.91
N THR A 60 -4.73 16.62 -6.01
CA THR A 60 -4.45 15.82 -7.20
C THR A 60 -5.33 16.25 -8.38
N LEU A 61 -6.61 16.51 -8.14
CA LEU A 61 -7.56 16.96 -9.18
C LEU A 61 -7.32 18.42 -9.58
N GLN A 62 -6.97 19.30 -8.65
CA GLN A 62 -6.54 20.66 -8.98
C GLN A 62 -5.32 20.67 -9.89
N ARG A 63 -4.33 19.79 -9.64
CA ARG A 63 -3.16 19.62 -10.52
C ARG A 63 -3.54 19.07 -11.91
N GLN A 64 -4.64 18.35 -12.01
CA GLN A 64 -5.21 17.87 -13.28
C GLN A 64 -6.10 18.91 -13.98
N GLY A 65 -6.29 20.09 -13.38
CA GLY A 65 -6.97 21.23 -13.98
C GLY A 65 -8.47 21.32 -13.70
N TYR A 66 -9.01 20.51 -12.79
CA TYR A 66 -10.42 20.57 -12.43
C TYR A 66 -10.74 21.80 -11.57
N GLN A 67 -11.92 22.40 -11.78
CA GLN A 67 -12.36 23.54 -10.98
C GLN A 67 -12.76 23.11 -9.56
N PRO A 68 -12.54 23.95 -8.53
CA PRO A 68 -12.89 23.62 -7.16
C PRO A 68 -14.33 23.14 -6.98
N THR A 69 -15.29 23.80 -7.63
CA THR A 69 -16.72 23.42 -7.59
C THR A 69 -16.95 22.01 -8.11
N GLN A 70 -16.37 21.68 -9.27
CA GLN A 70 -16.48 20.33 -9.87
C GLN A 70 -15.87 19.25 -8.98
N ILE A 71 -14.81 19.57 -8.24
CA ILE A 71 -14.15 18.65 -7.32
C ILE A 71 -15.04 18.36 -6.11
N TYR A 72 -15.63 19.40 -5.51
CA TYR A 72 -16.53 19.25 -4.38
C TYR A 72 -17.82 18.51 -4.76
N ASP A 73 -18.37 18.82 -5.94
CA ASP A 73 -19.54 18.11 -6.47
C ASP A 73 -19.23 16.63 -6.71
N ALA A 74 -18.03 16.30 -7.21
CA ALA A 74 -17.59 14.93 -7.44
C ALA A 74 -17.41 14.14 -6.13
N LEU A 75 -16.84 14.78 -5.10
CA LEU A 75 -16.64 14.19 -3.77
C LEU A 75 -17.97 13.90 -3.06
N ALA A 76 -18.88 14.88 -3.06
CA ALA A 76 -20.21 14.69 -2.47
C ALA A 76 -20.98 13.56 -3.18
N GLN A 77 -20.88 13.48 -4.51
CA GLN A 77 -21.53 12.42 -5.29
C GLN A 77 -20.86 11.05 -5.13
N SER A 78 -19.55 10.97 -4.92
CA SER A 78 -18.87 9.68 -4.72
C SER A 78 -19.16 9.09 -3.35
N GLU A 79 -19.23 9.93 -2.31
CA GLU A 79 -19.63 9.53 -0.96
C GLU A 79 -21.08 9.04 -0.91
N ALA A 80 -21.99 9.76 -1.59
CA ALA A 80 -23.37 9.33 -1.74
C ALA A 80 -23.52 7.98 -2.49
N LYS A 81 -22.62 7.69 -3.43
CA LYS A 81 -22.62 6.41 -4.17
C LYS A 81 -21.98 5.24 -3.42
N GLN A 82 -21.05 5.48 -2.50
CA GLN A 82 -20.50 4.42 -1.66
C GLN A 82 -21.48 4.01 -0.54
N ASN A 83 -22.35 4.93 -0.12
CA ASN A 83 -23.27 4.72 0.99
C ASN A 83 -24.69 4.37 0.51
N ILE A 84 -24.83 3.32 -0.30
CA ILE A 84 -26.15 2.84 -0.78
C ILE A 84 -26.90 2.14 0.38
N GLU A 85 -27.48 2.94 1.27
CA GLU A 85 -28.81 2.67 1.81
C GLU A 85 -29.82 3.39 0.89
N PRO A 86 -30.98 2.79 0.56
CA PRO A 86 -31.99 3.44 -0.26
C PRO A 86 -32.71 4.50 0.57
N TYR A 87 -32.17 5.72 0.62
CA TYR A 87 -32.87 6.86 1.21
C TYR A 87 -33.45 7.80 0.15
N SER A 88 -34.71 8.14 0.41
CA SER A 88 -35.66 8.92 -0.37
C SER A 88 -35.11 10.28 -0.85
N PRO A 89 -35.52 10.80 -2.01
CA PRO A 89 -35.11 12.12 -2.47
C PRO A 89 -35.69 13.21 -1.56
N GLU A 90 -34.83 13.92 -0.84
CA GLU A 90 -35.17 15.22 -0.25
C GLU A 90 -35.07 16.35 -1.29
N PRO A 91 -35.90 17.40 -1.19
CA PRO A 91 -35.95 18.44 -2.20
C PRO A 91 -34.67 19.29 -2.21
N GLN A 92 -34.05 19.35 -3.38
CA GLN A 92 -32.99 20.29 -3.72
C GLN A 92 -33.44 21.73 -3.43
N GLN A 93 -32.85 22.37 -2.42
CA GLN A 93 -32.85 23.83 -2.30
C GLN A 93 -32.04 24.39 -3.47
N LYS A 94 -32.75 24.80 -4.52
CA LYS A 94 -32.22 25.65 -5.59
C LYS A 94 -31.75 26.97 -4.97
N GLN A 95 -30.45 27.24 -5.05
CA GLN A 95 -29.95 28.61 -4.91
C GLN A 95 -30.52 29.47 -6.06
N PRO A 96 -31.01 30.70 -5.79
CA PRO A 96 -31.48 31.57 -6.86
C PRO A 96 -30.32 32.10 -7.70
N PRO A 97 -30.47 32.23 -9.02
CA PRO A 97 -29.54 32.98 -9.86
C PRO A 97 -29.76 34.49 -9.63
N GLU A 98 -28.68 35.25 -9.43
CA GLU A 98 -28.71 36.71 -9.56
C GLU A 98 -29.04 37.07 -11.01
N ASN A 99 -30.26 37.57 -11.23
CA ASN A 99 -30.69 38.15 -12.50
C ASN A 99 -30.64 39.68 -12.38
N TYR A 100 -29.81 40.31 -13.21
CA TYR A 100 -29.72 41.75 -13.35
C TYR A 100 -30.73 42.20 -14.42
N GLU A 101 -31.82 42.89 -14.06
CA GLU A 101 -32.52 43.79 -14.98
C GLU A 101 -33.50 44.76 -14.29
N ASN A 102 -33.08 46.03 -14.22
CA ASN A 102 -33.77 47.25 -14.69
C ASN A 102 -35.31 47.32 -14.66
N TYR A 103 -35.92 48.27 -13.92
CA TYR A 103 -37.05 49.12 -14.39
C TYR A 103 -37.18 50.43 -13.58
N LEU A 104 -37.66 51.45 -14.28
CA LEU A 104 -37.70 52.89 -14.00
C LEU A 104 -38.86 53.38 -13.08
N GLN A 105 -38.53 54.45 -12.32
CA GLN A 105 -39.31 55.63 -11.86
C GLN A 105 -40.47 55.51 -10.83
N PRO A 106 -40.48 56.43 -9.84
CA PRO A 106 -41.34 57.63 -9.92
C PRO A 106 -40.68 58.98 -9.53
N PRO A 107 -41.31 60.15 -9.80
CA PRO A 107 -40.74 61.49 -9.62
C PRO A 107 -40.95 62.16 -8.23
N GLU A 108 -39.95 62.99 -7.87
CA GLU A 108 -39.80 64.17 -6.97
C GLU A 108 -40.95 64.58 -5.99
N GLN A 109 -40.78 64.58 -4.64
CA GLN A 109 -40.15 65.52 -3.64
C GLN A 109 -40.96 66.81 -3.26
N PRO A 110 -40.77 67.49 -2.09
CA PRO A 110 -40.67 67.12 -0.64
C PRO A 110 -41.64 68.05 0.23
N PRO A 111 -41.56 68.31 1.57
CA PRO A 111 -40.67 67.85 2.66
C PRO A 111 -41.35 67.49 4.03
N SER A 112 -40.76 66.55 4.78
CA SER A 112 -40.40 66.77 6.21
C SER A 112 -39.67 65.54 6.74
N ILE A 113 -38.41 65.76 7.08
CA ILE A 113 -37.49 64.75 7.57
C ILE A 113 -37.66 64.68 9.08
N LEU A 114 -38.44 63.71 9.55
CA LEU A 114 -38.23 63.11 10.84
C LEU A 114 -37.69 61.71 10.57
N PRO A 115 -36.48 61.34 11.02
CA PRO A 115 -36.05 59.97 10.90
C PRO A 115 -37.04 59.11 11.69
N PRO A 116 -37.71 58.12 11.08
CA PRO A 116 -38.43 57.13 11.86
C PRO A 116 -37.36 56.43 12.69
N LYS A 117 -37.50 56.52 14.01
CA LYS A 117 -36.81 55.66 14.95
C LYS A 117 -37.06 54.24 14.44
N ARG A 118 -36.06 53.65 13.77
CA ARG A 118 -36.08 52.22 13.48
C ARG A 118 -36.30 51.60 14.84
N THR A 119 -37.47 51.02 15.03
CA THR A 119 -37.64 49.97 16.01
C THR A 119 -36.59 48.96 15.61
N GLN A 120 -35.45 49.01 16.29
CA GLN A 120 -34.61 47.84 16.45
C GLN A 120 -35.59 46.83 17.03
N MET A 121 -36.20 46.02 16.15
CA MET A 121 -36.42 44.63 16.49
C MET A 121 -35.02 44.12 16.80
N GLN A 122 -34.61 44.34 18.05
CA GLN A 122 -33.68 43.45 18.71
C GLN A 122 -34.28 42.07 18.43
N HIS A 123 -33.53 41.25 17.72
CA HIS A 123 -33.81 39.83 17.61
C HIS A 123 -33.00 39.17 18.74
N PRO A 124 -33.43 39.27 20.02
CA PRO A 124 -32.73 38.59 21.11
C PRO A 124 -32.66 37.08 20.83
N ASP A 125 -33.64 36.54 20.10
CA ASP A 125 -33.68 35.14 19.73
C ASP A 125 -32.59 34.74 18.73
N SER A 126 -32.19 35.60 17.77
CA SER A 126 -31.12 35.22 16.83
C SER A 126 -29.73 35.32 17.45
N GLU A 127 -29.49 36.30 18.32
CA GLU A 127 -28.20 36.42 19.03
C GLU A 127 -28.03 35.30 20.06
N ALA A 128 -29.07 34.96 20.82
CA ALA A 128 -29.04 33.83 21.74
C ALA A 128 -28.85 32.48 21.02
N LEU A 129 -29.50 32.27 19.88
CA LEU A 129 -29.30 31.07 19.05
C LEU A 129 -27.87 31.01 18.50
N VAL A 130 -27.29 32.13 18.08
CA VAL A 130 -25.91 32.19 17.60
C VAL A 130 -24.91 31.91 18.75
N GLU A 131 -25.10 32.49 19.94
CA GLU A 131 -24.25 32.21 21.10
C GLU A 131 -24.33 30.75 21.54
N GLN A 132 -25.52 30.16 21.56
CA GLN A 132 -25.69 28.75 21.89
C GLN A 132 -25.02 27.84 20.84
N ILE A 133 -25.12 28.17 19.55
CA ILE A 133 -24.43 27.43 18.48
C ILE A 133 -22.92 27.59 18.59
N VAL A 134 -22.41 28.78 18.89
CA VAL A 134 -20.97 29.02 19.05
C VAL A 134 -20.42 28.23 20.23
N GLU A 135 -21.10 28.21 21.37
CA GLU A 135 -20.69 27.42 22.54
C GLU A 135 -20.73 25.91 22.24
N GLU A 136 -21.78 25.43 21.58
CA GLU A 136 -21.90 24.02 21.19
C GLU A 136 -20.75 23.61 20.25
N LYS A 137 -20.46 24.41 19.22
CA LYS A 137 -19.36 24.14 18.29
C LYS A 137 -17.99 24.26 18.97
N TRP A 138 -17.81 25.22 19.88
CA TRP A 138 -16.58 25.38 20.64
C TRP A 138 -16.32 24.18 21.55
N SER A 139 -17.34 23.71 22.26
CA SER A 139 -17.26 22.51 23.10
C SER A 139 -16.90 21.26 22.30
N LEU A 140 -17.50 21.07 21.13
CA LEU A 140 -17.15 19.97 20.22
C LEU A 140 -15.70 20.05 19.74
N ILE A 141 -15.22 21.24 19.38
CA ILE A 141 -13.83 21.45 18.97
C ILE A 141 -12.88 21.15 20.12
N GLN A 142 -13.17 21.60 21.35
CA GLN A 142 -12.34 21.29 22.52
C GLN A 142 -12.26 19.78 22.79
N LYS A 143 -13.37 19.07 22.59
CA LYS A 143 -13.42 17.62 22.74
C LYS A 143 -12.55 16.91 21.70
N GLU A 144 -12.63 17.33 20.43
CA GLU A 144 -11.78 16.76 19.37
C GLU A 144 -10.29 17.11 19.57
N LEU A 145 -9.96 18.32 20.03
CA LEU A 145 -8.59 18.70 20.38
C LEU A 145 -8.03 17.86 21.53
N SER A 146 -8.87 17.50 22.50
CA SER A 146 -8.48 16.62 23.61
C SER A 146 -8.14 15.22 23.08
N LYS A 147 -9.00 14.65 22.22
CA LYS A 147 -8.71 13.36 21.55
C LYS A 147 -7.45 13.39 20.71
N ILE A 148 -7.20 14.48 19.97
CA ILE A 148 -5.97 14.65 19.17
C ILE A 148 -4.74 14.71 20.09
N THR A 149 -4.86 15.35 21.25
CA THR A 149 -3.78 15.42 22.23
C THR A 149 -3.48 14.04 22.83
N GLU A 150 -4.51 13.28 23.19
CA GLU A 150 -4.37 11.89 23.65
C GLU A 150 -3.71 11.02 22.57
N TRP A 151 -4.21 11.09 21.34
CA TRP A 151 -3.63 10.38 20.20
C TRP A 151 -2.17 10.77 19.92
N LYS A 152 -1.84 12.06 20.02
CA LYS A 152 -0.46 12.54 19.92
C LYS A 152 0.43 11.92 21.00
N ASN A 153 -0.06 11.86 22.24
CA ASN A 153 0.68 11.26 23.35
C ASN A 153 0.87 9.75 23.14
N GLU A 154 -0.13 9.04 22.63
CA GLU A 154 0.01 7.62 22.27
C GLU A 154 1.02 7.38 21.15
N ILE A 155 1.01 8.21 20.10
CA ILE A 155 2.00 8.13 19.02
C ILE A 155 3.39 8.39 19.56
N ASN A 156 3.58 9.45 20.35
CA ASN A 156 4.89 9.75 20.95
C ASN A 156 5.40 8.55 21.76
N SER A 157 4.55 7.95 22.60
CA SER A 157 4.93 6.76 23.36
C SER A 157 5.26 5.55 22.47
N LYS A 158 4.52 5.34 21.37
CA LYS A 158 4.82 4.28 20.39
C LYS A 158 6.14 4.54 19.65
N THR A 159 6.42 5.81 19.31
CA THR A 159 7.68 6.23 18.71
C THR A 159 8.84 5.99 19.66
N ASP A 160 8.74 6.40 20.92
CA ASP A 160 9.78 6.16 21.94
C ASP A 160 10.06 4.65 22.10
N LYS A 161 9.01 3.83 22.14
CA LYS A 161 9.14 2.36 22.19
C LYS A 161 9.78 1.80 20.92
N LEU A 162 9.47 2.36 19.76
CA LEU A 162 10.07 1.94 18.50
C LEU A 162 11.57 2.27 18.45
N GLU A 163 11.95 3.46 18.91
CA GLU A 163 13.35 3.89 19.01
C GLU A 163 14.13 2.99 19.97
N GLN A 164 13.54 2.64 21.12
CA GLN A 164 14.12 1.70 22.05
C GLN A 164 14.29 0.31 21.40
N ASN A 165 13.25 -0.23 20.77
CA ASN A 165 13.31 -1.53 20.10
C ASN A 165 14.37 -1.56 18.99
N ILE A 166 14.51 -0.47 18.21
CA ILE A 166 15.56 -0.35 17.19
C ILE A 166 16.96 -0.37 17.84
N THR A 167 17.11 0.29 18.98
CA THR A 167 18.36 0.31 19.74
C THR A 167 18.71 -1.08 20.28
N ASP A 168 17.71 -1.79 20.81
CA ASP A 168 17.87 -3.15 21.31
C ASP A 168 18.22 -4.12 20.17
N ILE A 169 17.50 -4.06 19.04
CA ILE A 169 17.80 -4.85 17.82
C ILE A 169 19.23 -4.60 17.34
N ARG A 170 19.68 -3.34 17.37
CA ARG A 170 21.06 -3.00 17.00
C ARG A 170 22.06 -3.67 17.95
N SER A 171 21.80 -3.62 19.26
CA SER A 171 22.65 -4.26 20.26
C SER A 171 22.70 -5.79 20.08
N ASP A 172 21.55 -6.41 19.87
CA ASP A 172 21.43 -7.85 19.61
C ASP A 172 22.14 -8.26 18.33
N LEU A 173 22.05 -7.46 17.26
CA LEU A 173 22.75 -7.72 16.00
C LEU A 173 24.27 -7.60 16.16
N GLU A 174 24.75 -6.62 16.91
CA GLU A 174 26.18 -6.50 17.25
C GLU A 174 26.66 -7.69 18.09
N GLY A 175 25.84 -8.17 19.02
CA GLY A 175 26.09 -9.39 19.81
C GLY A 175 26.14 -10.64 18.94
N LEU A 176 25.16 -10.80 18.04
CA LEU A 176 25.07 -11.92 17.10
C LEU A 176 26.26 -11.92 16.15
N HIS A 177 26.65 -10.76 15.61
CA HIS A 177 27.80 -10.65 14.72
C HIS A 177 29.08 -11.14 15.43
N LYS A 178 29.30 -10.70 16.68
CA LYS A 178 30.44 -11.17 17.48
C LYS A 178 30.39 -12.67 17.74
N ALA A 179 29.22 -13.21 18.09
CA ALA A 179 29.03 -14.64 18.32
C ALA A 179 29.28 -15.48 17.06
N ILE A 180 28.79 -15.03 15.90
CA ILE A 180 29.02 -15.67 14.61
C ILE A 180 30.51 -15.62 14.27
N LEU A 181 31.18 -14.48 14.42
CA LEU A 181 32.61 -14.35 14.12
C LEU A 181 33.46 -15.26 15.01
N SER A 182 33.13 -15.34 16.31
CA SER A 182 33.78 -16.28 17.23
C SER A 182 33.56 -17.73 16.78
N ARG A 183 32.32 -18.09 16.45
CA ARG A 183 31.98 -19.45 16.04
C ARG A 183 32.67 -19.83 14.72
N VAL A 184 32.74 -18.91 13.76
CA VAL A 184 33.46 -19.11 12.50
C VAL A 184 34.96 -19.31 12.76
N ASN A 185 35.58 -18.52 13.65
CA ASN A 185 36.98 -18.73 14.03
C ASN A 185 37.20 -20.09 14.71
N ASP A 186 36.30 -20.52 15.60
CA ASP A 186 36.37 -21.83 16.22
C ASP A 186 36.23 -22.96 15.19
N TYR A 187 35.34 -22.77 14.20
CA TYR A 187 35.19 -23.71 13.08
C TYR A 187 36.44 -23.78 12.20
N ASP A 188 37.04 -22.63 11.86
CA ASP A 188 38.27 -22.58 11.06
C ASP A 188 39.43 -23.30 11.77
N LYS A 189 39.58 -23.05 13.08
CA LYS A 189 40.56 -23.78 13.91
C LYS A 189 40.28 -25.28 13.94
N THR A 190 39.03 -25.68 14.16
CA THR A 190 38.63 -27.10 14.17
C THR A 190 38.89 -27.75 12.80
N LEU A 191 38.61 -27.04 11.71
CA LEU A 191 38.87 -27.54 10.36
C LEU A 191 40.36 -27.68 10.09
N MET A 192 41.18 -26.76 10.60
CA MET A 192 42.64 -26.84 10.51
C MET A 192 43.19 -28.03 11.31
N ASP A 193 42.72 -28.22 12.54
CA ASP A 193 43.09 -29.38 13.37
C ASP A 193 42.69 -30.69 12.69
N VAL A 194 41.46 -30.80 12.20
CA VAL A 194 40.99 -31.96 11.41
C VAL A 194 41.84 -32.15 10.15
N GLY A 195 42.23 -31.08 9.46
CA GLY A 195 43.13 -31.14 8.31
C GLY A 195 44.50 -31.75 8.67
N THR A 196 45.04 -31.42 9.85
CA THR A 196 46.29 -32.03 10.33
C THR A 196 46.11 -33.51 10.70
N GLU A 197 45.00 -33.88 11.34
CA GLU A 197 44.69 -35.27 11.66
C GLU A 197 44.47 -36.11 10.41
N ILE A 198 43.75 -35.58 9.42
CA ILE A 198 43.55 -36.24 8.12
C ILE A 198 44.89 -36.44 7.42
N LYS A 199 45.80 -35.46 7.47
CA LYS A 199 47.14 -35.61 6.88
C LYS A 199 48.00 -36.64 7.61
N ALA A 200 47.89 -36.72 8.94
CA ALA A 200 48.53 -37.77 9.71
C ALA A 200 47.96 -39.14 9.34
N MET A 201 46.63 -39.25 9.20
CA MET A 201 45.96 -40.47 8.78
C MET A 201 46.33 -40.87 7.35
N GLU A 202 46.46 -39.92 6.43
CA GLU A 202 46.96 -40.14 5.07
C GLU A 202 48.36 -40.77 5.11
N LYS A 203 49.25 -40.26 5.96
CA LYS A 203 50.59 -40.82 6.13
C LYS A 203 50.54 -42.24 6.69
N VAL A 204 49.70 -42.49 7.70
CA VAL A 204 49.49 -43.84 8.23
C VAL A 204 48.98 -44.78 7.14
N PHE A 205 48.04 -44.34 6.28
CA PHE A 205 47.59 -45.13 5.14
C PHE A 205 48.72 -45.40 4.12
N GLN A 206 49.57 -44.40 3.84
CA GLN A 206 50.74 -44.56 2.99
C GLN A 206 51.73 -45.60 3.53
N ASP A 207 51.90 -45.68 4.85
CA ASP A 207 52.79 -46.65 5.50
C ASP A 207 52.15 -48.06 5.56
N VAL A 208 50.83 -48.12 5.82
CA VAL A 208 50.09 -49.39 6.03
C VAL A 208 49.78 -50.11 4.72
N LEU A 209 49.46 -49.41 3.63
CA LEU A 209 49.11 -50.03 2.34
C LEU A 209 50.23 -50.94 1.78
N PRO A 210 51.51 -50.51 1.77
CA PRO A 210 52.64 -51.36 1.39
C PRO A 210 52.82 -52.56 2.32
N GLU A 211 52.70 -52.36 3.63
CA GLU A 211 52.88 -53.42 4.62
C GLU A 211 51.81 -54.51 4.50
N LEU A 212 50.54 -54.13 4.34
CA LEU A 212 49.44 -55.05 4.04
C LEU A 212 49.68 -55.80 2.71
N THR A 213 50.11 -55.10 1.67
CA THR A 213 50.41 -55.71 0.37
C THR A 213 51.56 -56.72 0.48
N SER A 214 52.63 -56.37 1.20
CA SER A 214 53.77 -57.24 1.46
C SER A 214 53.36 -58.47 2.26
N ASN A 215 52.63 -58.29 3.35
CA ASN A 215 52.15 -59.38 4.20
C ASN A 215 51.21 -60.33 3.44
N VAL A 216 50.31 -59.82 2.59
CA VAL A 216 49.45 -60.66 1.74
C VAL A 216 50.27 -61.42 0.70
N GLN A 217 51.30 -60.81 0.11
CA GLN A 217 52.22 -61.50 -0.81
C GLN A 217 53.00 -62.61 -0.11
N GLU A 218 53.50 -62.38 1.10
CA GLU A 218 54.16 -63.40 1.92
C GLU A 218 53.22 -64.55 2.27
N LEU A 219 52.00 -64.26 2.73
CA LEU A 219 51.00 -65.27 3.05
C LEU A 219 50.64 -66.12 1.82
N SER A 220 50.53 -65.48 0.65
CA SER A 220 50.31 -66.16 -0.63
C SER A 220 51.48 -67.09 -1.00
N ARG A 221 52.72 -66.66 -0.77
CA ARG A 221 53.93 -67.48 -1.00
C ARG A 221 53.99 -68.68 -0.05
N VAL A 222 53.73 -68.47 1.24
CA VAL A 222 53.69 -69.54 2.25
C VAL A 222 52.62 -70.56 1.89
N THR A 223 51.41 -70.10 1.53
CA THR A 223 50.31 -70.98 1.12
C THR A 223 50.66 -71.79 -0.12
N LYS A 224 51.28 -71.18 -1.13
CA LYS A 224 51.76 -71.90 -2.33
C LYS A 224 52.81 -72.96 -2.00
N GLY A 225 53.78 -72.62 -1.14
CA GLY A 225 54.83 -73.55 -0.71
C GLY A 225 54.29 -74.77 0.05
N ILE A 226 53.26 -74.57 0.88
CA ILE A 226 52.54 -75.65 1.56
C ILE A 226 51.79 -76.52 0.54
N LYS A 227 51.07 -75.89 -0.41
CA LYS A 227 50.29 -76.60 -1.43
C LYS A 227 51.16 -77.42 -2.40
N SER A 228 52.43 -77.06 -2.62
CA SER A 228 53.35 -77.84 -3.45
C SER A 228 54.04 -79.01 -2.75
N LYS A 229 53.93 -79.11 -1.41
CA LYS A 229 54.52 -80.20 -0.61
C LYS A 229 53.52 -81.31 -0.25
N GLN A 230 52.23 -81.10 -0.49
CA GLN A 230 51.20 -82.15 -0.53
C GLN A 230 51.05 -82.67 -1.96
#